data_AF-X1RVY3-F1
#
_entry.id   AF-X1RVY3-F1
#
_cell.length_a   1.000
_cell.length_b   1.000
_cell.length_c   1.000
_cell.angle_alpha   90.00
_cell.angle_beta   90.00
_cell.angle_gamma   90.00
#
_symmetry.space_group_name_H-M   'P 1'
#
loop_
_entity.id
_entity.type
_entity.pdbx_description
1 polymer ?
#
loop_
_entity_poly.entity_id
_entity_poly.type
_entity_poly.pdbx_seq_one_letter_code
_entity_poly.pdbx_strand_id
1 'polypeptide(L)' 'AEGKLKPIPLRKIIDPSTQRTRVRYVNINADPYIVGRQYMIRLEEEDFNPPAITRMAKIAKMTAAEFRDRFEYLV' A
#
# COMPACT_ATOMS: atom_id res chain seq x y z
N ALA A 1 20.73 -10.50 -4.44
CA ALA A 1 19.71 -10.62 -3.39
C ALA A 1 19.15 -9.24 -3.10
N GLU A 2 17.87 -9.02 -3.42
CA GLU A 2 17.16 -7.75 -3.23
C GLU A 2 16.97 -7.37 -1.75
N GLY A 3 17.28 -8.26 -0.81
CA GLY A 3 17.22 -8.00 0.64
C GLY A 3 18.40 -7.24 1.25
N LYS A 4 19.36 -6.72 0.46
CA LYS A 4 20.47 -5.91 0.98
C LYS A 4 20.29 -4.44 0.61
N LEU A 5 20.10 -3.58 1.60
CA LEU A 5 20.08 -2.13 1.42
C LEU A 5 21.44 -1.69 0.86
N LYS A 6 21.43 -1.12 -0.35
CA LYS A 6 22.63 -0.56 -0.98
C LYS A 6 22.60 0.96 -0.84
N PRO A 7 23.64 1.58 -0.26
CA PRO A 7 23.73 3.03 -0.22
C PRO A 7 23.79 3.59 -1.64
N ILE A 8 23.06 4.69 -1.87
CA ILE A 8 23.04 5.39 -3.15
C ILE A 8 23.78 6.71 -2.97
N PRO A 9 24.89 6.94 -3.69
CA PRO A 9 25.59 8.23 -3.64
C PRO A 9 24.68 9.38 -4.05
N LEU A 10 24.78 10.53 -3.36
CA LEU A 10 23.95 11.71 -3.61
C LEU A 10 23.99 12.16 -5.09
N ARG A 11 25.16 12.13 -5.73
CA ARG A 11 25.32 12.44 -7.17
C ARG A 11 24.48 11.55 -8.09
N LYS A 12 24.15 10.32 -7.66
CA LYS A 12 23.26 9.40 -8.39
C LYS A 12 21.78 9.65 -8.08
N ILE A 13 21.44 10.68 -7.32
CA ILE A 13 20.05 11.05 -7.05
C ILE A 13 19.70 12.35 -7.78
N ILE A 14 20.70 13.19 -8.07
CA ILE A 14 20.53 14.45 -8.82
C ILE A 14 20.35 14.18 -10.33
N ASP A 15 19.41 14.88 -10.94
CA ASP A 15 19.25 14.99 -12.38
C ASP A 15 20.30 15.96 -12.94
N PRO A 16 21.17 15.53 -13.86
CA PRO A 16 22.22 16.40 -14.39
C PRO A 16 21.68 17.57 -15.23
N SER A 17 20.49 17.44 -15.81
CA SER A 17 19.88 18.47 -16.67
C SER A 17 19.20 19.57 -15.85
N THR A 18 18.53 19.21 -14.76
CA THR A 18 17.77 20.16 -13.93
C THR A 18 18.50 20.56 -12.64
N GLN A 19 19.57 19.85 -12.28
CA GLN A 19 20.30 19.95 -11.01
C GLN A 19 19.43 19.71 -9.76
N ARG A 20 18.22 19.16 -9.93
CA ARG A 20 17.30 18.80 -8.84
C ARG A 20 17.31 17.31 -8.57
N THR A 21 16.81 16.91 -7.41
CA THR A 21 16.57 15.50 -7.07
C THR A 21 15.62 14.85 -8.08
N ARG A 22 15.98 13.69 -8.62
CA ARG A 22 15.10 12.89 -9.47
C ARG A 22 13.90 12.38 -8.67
N VAL A 23 12.72 12.46 -9.27
CA VAL A 23 11.54 11.75 -8.76
C VAL A 23 11.80 10.25 -8.87
N ARG A 24 11.72 9.55 -7.73
CA ARG A 24 11.82 8.09 -7.67
C ARG A 24 10.47 7.53 -7.29
N TYR A 25 9.86 6.80 -8.21
CA TYR A 25 8.64 6.06 -7.93
C TYR A 25 8.93 4.84 -7.07
N VAL A 26 7.96 4.49 -6.23
CA VAL A 26 7.99 3.22 -5.51
C VAL A 26 7.83 2.10 -6.53
N ASN A 27 8.74 1.14 -6.51
CA ASN A 27 8.58 -0.09 -7.28
C ASN A 27 7.67 -1.04 -6.50
N ILE A 28 6.40 -1.12 -6.89
CA ILE A 28 5.41 -1.97 -6.24
C ILE A 28 5.61 -3.47 -6.50
N ASN A 29 6.49 -3.83 -7.44
CA ASN A 29 6.84 -5.22 -7.75
C ASN A 29 8.09 -5.70 -7.00
N ALA A 30 8.72 -4.86 -6.18
CA ALA A 30 9.93 -5.23 -5.44
C ALA A 30 9.57 -6.09 -4.21
N ASP A 31 10.37 -7.12 -3.92
CA ASP A 31 10.14 -8.02 -2.77
C ASP A 31 9.92 -7.26 -1.44
N PRO A 32 10.72 -6.24 -1.08
CA PRO A 32 10.52 -5.53 0.19
C PRO A 32 9.19 -4.78 0.24
N TYR A 33 8.69 -4.30 -0.91
CA TYR A 33 7.39 -3.65 -0.98
C TYR A 33 6.26 -4.65 -0.78
N ILE A 34 6.31 -5.78 -1.50
CA ILE A 34 5.28 -6.83 -1.42
C ILE A 34 5.19 -7.37 0.00
N VAL A 35 6.33 -7.71 0.60
CA VAL A 35 6.42 -8.18 1.99
C VAL A 35 5.90 -7.10 2.95
N GLY A 36 6.37 -5.86 2.81
CA GLY A 36 5.91 -4.75 3.65
C GLY A 36 4.40 -4.55 3.58
N ARG A 37 3.80 -4.62 2.39
CA ARG A 37 2.35 -4.48 2.17
C ARG A 37 1.55 -5.61 2.83
N GLN A 38 2.08 -6.83 2.86
CA GLN A 38 1.44 -7.98 3.53
C GLN A 38 1.41 -7.86 5.06
N TYR A 39 2.32 -7.08 5.66
CA TYR A 39 2.34 -6.84 7.11
C TYR A 39 1.50 -5.62 7.55
N MET A 40 0.95 -4.85 6.62
CA MET A 40 0.15 -3.67 6.98
C MET A 40 -1.22 -4.08 7.51
N ILE A 41 -1.69 -3.39 8.56
CA ILE A 41 -3.09 -3.45 8.98
C ILE A 41 -3.88 -2.54 8.04
N ARG A 42 -4.58 -3.13 7.07
CA ARG A 42 -5.44 -2.43 6.11
C ARG A 42 -6.57 -3.34 5.65
N LEU A 43 -7.54 -2.75 4.94
CA LEU A 43 -8.57 -3.52 4.26
C LEU A 43 -8.00 -4.17 3.00
N GLU A 44 -8.51 -5.37 2.72
CA GLU A 44 -8.26 -6.18 1.53
C GLU A 44 -9.57 -6.49 0.81
N GLU A 45 -9.51 -6.91 -0.45
CA GLU A 45 -10.69 -7.31 -1.22
C GLU A 45 -11.51 -8.40 -0.48
N GLU A 46 -10.82 -9.33 0.18
CA GLU A 46 -11.43 -10.42 0.92
C GLU A 46 -12.27 -9.94 2.12
N ASP A 47 -11.94 -8.78 2.69
CA ASP A 47 -12.67 -8.20 3.82
C ASP A 47 -14.08 -7.74 3.44
N PHE A 48 -14.31 -7.47 2.15
CA PHE A 48 -15.62 -7.10 1.62
C PHE A 48 -16.50 -8.31 1.31
N ASN A 49 -16.00 -9.54 1.43
CA ASN A 49 -16.77 -10.75 1.21
C ASN A 49 -17.42 -11.27 2.52
N PRO A 50 -18.60 -11.91 2.46
CA PRO A 50 -19.15 -12.61 3.61
C PRO A 50 -18.23 -13.77 4.05
N PRO A 51 -18.06 -14.02 5.36
CA PRO A 51 -18.70 -13.34 6.48
C PRO A 51 -17.94 -12.11 7.00
N ALA A 52 -16.77 -11.78 6.44
CA ALA A 52 -15.89 -10.72 6.94
C ALA A 52 -16.59 -9.35 6.97
N ILE A 53 -17.22 -8.97 5.85
CA ILE A 53 -17.89 -7.67 5.74
C ILE A 53 -19.00 -7.49 6.77
N THR A 54 -19.77 -8.54 7.04
CA THR A 54 -20.84 -8.52 8.04
C THR A 54 -20.28 -8.28 9.44
N ARG A 55 -19.16 -8.90 9.77
CA ARG A 55 -18.48 -8.71 11.06
C ARG A 55 -17.91 -7.30 11.17
N MET A 56 -17.24 -6.81 10.13
CA MET A 56 -16.64 -5.48 10.12
C MET A 56 -17.68 -4.38 10.25
N ALA A 57 -18.74 -4.45 9.44
CA ALA A 57 -19.85 -3.50 9.47
C ALA A 57 -20.52 -3.49 10.87
N LYS A 58 -20.74 -4.66 11.46
CA LYS A 58 -21.28 -4.78 12.83
C LYS A 58 -20.39 -4.10 13.87
N ILE A 59 -19.06 -4.32 13.83
CA ILE A 59 -18.11 -3.66 14.74
C ILE A 59 -18.12 -2.14 14.52
N ALA A 60 -18.18 -1.70 13.27
CA ALA A 60 -18.24 -0.30 12.87
C ALA A 60 -19.62 0.35 13.08
N LYS A 61 -20.61 -0.40 13.61
CA LYS A 61 -22.00 0.04 13.88
C LYS A 61 -22.71 0.59 12.64
N MET A 62 -22.55 -0.08 11.51
CA MET A 62 -23.23 0.23 10.25
C MET A 62 -23.67 -1.05 9.52
N THR A 63 -24.46 -0.90 8.46
CA THR A 63 -24.82 -2.00 7.56
C THR A 63 -23.66 -2.36 6.63
N ALA A 64 -23.69 -3.56 6.05
CA ALA A 64 -22.67 -3.98 5.08
C ALA A 64 -22.66 -3.08 3.83
N ALA A 65 -23.81 -2.58 3.40
CA ALA A 65 -23.91 -1.65 2.26
C ALA A 65 -23.24 -0.30 2.58
N GLU A 66 -23.53 0.30 3.74
CA GLU A 66 -22.86 1.53 4.18
C GLU A 66 -21.34 1.34 4.34
N PHE A 67 -20.90 0.15 4.75
CA PHE A 67 -19.48 -0.18 4.84
C PHE A 67 -18.83 -0.23 3.45
N ARG A 68 -19.48 -0.84 2.45
CA ARG A 68 -19.02 -0.83 1.05
C ARG A 68 -18.89 0.59 0.52
N ASP A 69 -19.97 1.35 0.58
CA ASP A 69 -20.02 2.73 0.08
C ASP A 69 -18.91 3.60 0.69
N ARG A 70 -18.58 3.35 1.97
CA ARG A 70 -17.58 4.12 2.69
C ARG A 70 -16.14 3.68 2.46
N PHE A 71 -15.87 2.40 2.19
CA PHE A 71 -14.50 1.87 2.25
C PHE A 71 -14.06 1.05 1.04
N GLU A 72 -14.96 0.60 0.17
CA GLU A 72 -14.62 -0.28 -0.96
C GLU A 72 -13.70 0.40 -1.98
N TYR A 73 -13.68 1.74 -2.06
CA TYR A 73 -12.75 2.46 -2.92
C TYR A 73 -11.28 2.40 -2.47
N LEU A 74 -11.00 1.88 -1.27
CA LEU A 74 -9.64 1.77 -0.71
C LEU A 74 -8.91 0.50 -1.13
N VAL A 75 -9.63 -0.45 -1.74
CA VAL A 75 -9.08 -1.74 -2.19
C VAL A 75 -9.02 -1.82 -3.71
#